data_AF-A0A1F8DTV0-F1
#
_entry.id   AF-A0A1F8DTV0-F1
#
_cell.length_a   1.000
_cell.length_b   1.000
_cell.length_c   1.000
_cell.angle_alpha   90.00
_cell.angle_beta   90.00
_cell.angle_gamma   90.00
#
_symmetry.space_group_name_H-M   'P 1'
#
loop_
_entity.id
_entity.type
_entity.pdbx_description
1 polymer ?
#
loop_
_entity_poly.entity_id
_entity_poly.type
_entity_poly.pdbx_seq_one_letter_code
_entity_poly.pdbx_strand_id
1 'polypeptide(L)'
;MRIMRMQNANAAKKDRHSRASGNPSPLSLRAVGAAIFLFFSLIVPASAQTVPQPTIYVPDPTGGQTFEQLLQAITVWLNRIAGPILMIILIIGAIQMLTSQDNETKFAKGKKTVTYAVIGAAVLLVANGIYYVVQSLLTP
;
A
#
# COMPACT_ATOMS: atom_id res chain seq x y z
N MET A 1 -41.13 14.61 56.02
CA MET A 1 -41.10 15.59 54.90
C MET A 1 -39.67 16.07 54.51
N ARG A 2 -38.61 15.24 54.60
CA ARG A 2 -37.23 15.64 54.25
C ARG A 2 -36.52 14.81 53.16
N ILE A 3 -37.11 13.69 52.74
CA ILE A 3 -36.55 12.81 51.71
C ILE A 3 -36.86 13.27 50.26
N MET A 4 -37.77 14.22 50.08
CA MET A 4 -38.18 14.68 48.74
C MET A 4 -37.28 15.79 48.15
N ARG A 5 -36.47 16.48 48.96
CA ARG A 5 -35.55 17.53 48.48
C ARG A 5 -34.22 16.99 47.94
N MET A 6 -33.86 15.74 48.25
CA MET A 6 -32.59 15.15 47.83
C MET A 6 -32.64 14.52 46.42
N GLN A 7 -33.82 14.11 45.95
CA GLN A 7 -33.95 13.51 44.61
C GLN A 7 -33.83 14.57 43.50
N ASN A 8 -34.30 15.80 43.75
CA ASN A 8 -34.27 16.89 42.77
C ASN A 8 -32.85 17.49 42.59
N ALA A 9 -32.00 17.40 43.61
CA ALA A 9 -30.60 17.82 43.51
C ALA A 9 -29.79 16.96 42.54
N ASN A 10 -30.13 15.66 42.44
CA ASN A 10 -29.44 14.72 41.55
C ASN A 10 -29.93 14.80 40.09
N ALA A 11 -31.21 15.12 39.88
CA ALA A 11 -31.76 15.38 38.54
C ALA A 11 -31.09 16.60 37.88
N ALA A 12 -30.93 17.71 38.63
CA ALA A 12 -30.28 18.93 38.13
C ALA A 12 -28.78 18.75 37.81
N LYS A 13 -28.11 17.75 38.38
CA LYS A 13 -26.70 17.44 38.07
C LYS A 13 -26.56 16.58 36.82
N LYS A 14 -27.53 15.68 36.56
CA LYS A 14 -27.56 14.82 35.36
C LYS A 14 -27.68 15.66 34.08
N ASP A 15 -28.51 16.70 34.11
CA ASP A 15 -28.71 17.58 32.95
C ASP A 15 -27.52 18.50 32.67
N ARG A 16 -26.73 18.84 33.71
CA ARG A 16 -25.46 19.57 33.55
C ARG A 16 -24.38 18.69 32.92
N HIS A 17 -24.37 17.38 33.20
CA HIS A 17 -23.41 16.46 32.56
C HIS A 17 -23.85 16.05 31.14
N SER A 18 -25.15 15.96 30.85
CA SER A 18 -25.64 15.75 29.48
C SER A 18 -25.44 16.97 28.57
N ARG A 19 -25.34 18.19 29.13
CA ARG A 19 -24.94 19.41 28.37
C ARG A 19 -23.43 19.47 28.07
N ALA A 20 -22.59 18.84 28.91
CA ALA A 20 -21.14 18.77 28.68
C ALA A 20 -20.76 17.65 27.70
N SER A 21 -21.62 16.64 27.55
CA SER A 21 -21.56 15.67 26.45
C SER A 21 -22.47 16.12 25.31
N GLY A 22 -22.29 17.37 24.85
CA GLY A 22 -22.78 17.75 23.54
C GLY A 22 -22.16 16.79 22.55
N ASN A 23 -23.01 15.99 21.87
CA ASN A 23 -22.65 15.24 20.68
C ASN A 23 -21.58 16.05 19.93
N PRO A 24 -20.33 15.57 19.78
CA PRO A 24 -19.35 16.32 19.03
C PRO A 24 -20.05 16.62 17.71
N SER A 25 -20.23 17.90 17.41
CA SER A 25 -20.88 18.30 16.18
C SER A 25 -20.24 17.46 15.07
N PRO A 26 -21.01 16.90 14.10
CA PRO A 26 -20.45 16.05 13.04
C PRO A 26 -19.32 16.74 12.27
N LEU A 27 -19.16 18.05 12.50
CA LEU A 27 -18.05 18.89 12.13
C LEU A 27 -16.68 18.44 12.68
N SER A 28 -16.50 17.90 13.89
CA SER A 28 -15.14 17.54 14.37
C SER A 28 -14.61 16.23 13.77
N LEU A 29 -15.48 15.24 13.52
CA LEU A 29 -15.09 14.00 12.84
C LEU A 29 -14.85 14.23 11.33
N ARG A 30 -15.64 15.11 10.71
CA ARG A 30 -15.43 15.58 9.33
C ARG A 30 -14.23 16.52 9.21
N ALA A 31 -13.93 17.33 10.23
CA ALA A 31 -12.79 18.25 10.25
C ALA A 31 -11.46 17.52 10.45
N VAL A 32 -11.39 16.46 11.24
CA VAL A 32 -10.16 15.64 11.38
C VAL A 32 -9.89 14.89 10.08
N GLY A 33 -10.92 14.34 9.44
CA GLY A 33 -10.80 13.74 8.10
C GLY A 33 -10.38 14.74 7.04
N ALA A 34 -10.95 15.96 7.07
CA ALA A 34 -10.56 17.05 6.16
C ALA A 34 -9.16 17.58 6.45
N ALA A 35 -8.70 17.64 7.69
CA ALA A 35 -7.36 18.10 8.04
C ALA A 35 -6.28 17.12 7.56
N ILE A 36 -6.52 15.81 7.65
CA ILE A 36 -5.63 14.78 7.08
C ILE A 36 -5.59 14.89 5.56
N PHE A 37 -6.74 15.13 4.92
CA PHE A 37 -6.83 15.32 3.47
C PHE A 37 -6.16 16.63 3.00
N LEU A 38 -6.26 17.71 3.79
CA LEU A 38 -5.62 19.00 3.53
C LEU A 38 -4.10 18.94 3.74
N PHE A 39 -3.62 18.19 4.74
CA PHE A 39 -2.20 17.96 4.97
C PHE A 39 -1.57 17.11 3.85
N PHE A 40 -2.34 16.19 3.26
CA PHE A 40 -1.92 15.40 2.08
C PHE A 40 -2.02 16.20 0.76
N SER A 41 -2.92 17.19 0.68
CA SER A 41 -3.11 18.05 -0.48
C SER A 41 -2.01 19.13 -0.63
N LEU A 42 -1.31 19.47 0.45
CA LEU A 42 -0.30 20.56 0.44
C LEU A 42 1.03 20.18 -0.23
N ILE A 43 1.20 18.94 -0.70
CA ILE A 43 2.43 18.43 -1.34
C ILE A 43 2.24 18.21 -2.85
N VAL A 44 1.11 18.62 -3.43
CA VAL A 44 0.93 18.58 -4.90
C VAL A 44 1.51 19.89 -5.47
N PRO A 45 2.67 19.89 -6.14
CA PRO A 45 3.17 21.09 -6.80
C PRO A 45 2.18 21.49 -7.89
N ALA A 46 1.54 22.63 -7.69
CA ALA A 46 0.69 23.28 -8.67
C ALA A 46 1.54 23.67 -9.89
N SER A 47 1.51 22.83 -10.92
CA SER A 47 1.93 23.23 -12.26
C SER A 47 1.02 22.60 -13.30
N ALA A 48 0.54 23.46 -14.19
CA ALA A 48 -0.29 23.26 -15.37
C ALA A 48 -1.78 22.92 -15.16
N GLN A 49 -2.61 23.98 -15.12
CA GLN A 49 -3.96 23.90 -15.69
C GLN A 49 -3.92 24.52 -17.09
N THR A 50 -4.38 23.79 -18.11
CA THR A 50 -4.71 24.32 -19.45
C THR A 50 -6.15 23.94 -19.79
N VAL A 51 -6.97 24.95 -20.05
CA VAL A 51 -8.38 24.86 -20.48
C VAL A 51 -8.44 24.41 -21.96
N PRO A 52 -9.45 23.63 -22.38
CA PRO A 52 -9.31 22.59 -23.42
C PRO A 52 -9.67 23.05 -24.84
N GLN A 53 -9.01 22.46 -25.84
CA GLN A 53 -9.43 22.50 -27.26
C GLN A 53 -10.16 21.19 -27.61
N PRO A 54 -11.26 21.21 -28.41
CA PRO A 54 -11.90 20.00 -28.89
C PRO A 54 -11.05 19.40 -30.00
N THR A 55 -10.04 18.64 -29.57
CA THR A 55 -9.31 17.71 -30.41
C THR A 55 -10.02 16.37 -30.27
N ILE A 56 -10.36 15.71 -31.39
CA ILE A 56 -10.60 14.26 -31.32
C ILE A 56 -9.24 13.66 -30.99
N TYR A 57 -9.02 13.54 -29.69
CA TYR A 57 -7.91 12.85 -29.09
C TYR A 57 -8.12 11.37 -29.41
N VAL A 58 -7.50 10.91 -30.50
CA VAL A 58 -7.07 9.53 -30.59
C VAL A 58 -5.81 9.47 -29.74
N PRO A 59 -5.89 9.05 -28.46
CA PRO A 59 -4.67 8.77 -27.72
C PRO A 59 -3.84 7.84 -28.57
N ASP A 60 -2.56 8.16 -28.77
CA ASP A 60 -1.60 7.13 -29.13
C ASP A 60 -1.82 5.99 -28.12
N PRO A 61 -2.14 4.77 -28.56
CA PRO A 61 -2.43 3.66 -27.63
C PRO A 61 -1.21 3.28 -26.77
N THR A 62 -0.08 3.94 -27.00
CA THR A 62 1.18 3.86 -26.27
C THR A 62 1.52 5.12 -25.45
N GLY A 63 0.74 6.21 -25.53
CA GLY A 63 0.93 7.43 -24.73
C GLY A 63 2.25 8.16 -24.96
N GLY A 64 2.87 8.03 -26.13
CA GLY A 64 4.19 8.61 -26.44
C GLY A 64 5.37 7.88 -25.81
N GLN A 65 5.14 6.71 -25.20
CA GLN A 65 6.20 5.91 -24.60
C GLN A 65 6.96 5.13 -25.67
N THR A 66 8.29 5.30 -25.70
CA THR A 66 9.17 4.41 -26.47
C THR A 66 9.09 2.99 -25.89
N PHE A 67 9.40 1.98 -26.71
CA PHE A 67 9.46 0.57 -26.26
C PHE A 67 10.27 0.41 -24.96
N GLU A 68 11.33 1.19 -24.84
CA GLU A 68 12.19 1.31 -23.67
C GLU A 68 11.45 1.77 -22.40
N GLN A 69 10.58 2.78 -22.47
CA GLN A 69 9.83 3.28 -21.32
C GLN A 69 8.77 2.28 -20.84
N LEU A 70 8.12 1.56 -21.77
CA LEU A 70 7.22 0.46 -21.40
C LEU A 70 7.97 -0.68 -20.71
N LEU A 71 9.16 -1.03 -21.22
CA LEU A 71 9.99 -2.09 -20.64
C LEU A 71 10.52 -1.69 -19.25
N GLN A 72 10.89 -0.42 -19.08
CA GLN A 72 11.23 0.16 -17.78
C GLN A 72 10.07 0.10 -16.80
N ALA A 73 8.88 0.55 -17.20
CA ALA A 73 7.69 0.55 -16.35
C ALA A 73 7.33 -0.87 -15.87
N ILE A 74 7.37 -1.85 -16.78
CA ILE A 74 7.11 -3.26 -16.45
C ILE A 74 8.21 -3.81 -15.53
N THR A 75 9.48 -3.51 -15.78
CA THR A 75 10.60 -3.99 -14.95
C THR A 75 10.55 -3.41 -13.54
N VAL A 76 10.29 -2.10 -13.41
CA VAL A 76 10.15 -1.44 -12.10
C VAL A 76 8.96 -2.00 -11.34
N TRP A 77 7.82 -2.19 -12.02
CA TRP A 77 6.64 -2.77 -11.40
C TRP A 77 6.88 -4.21 -10.95
N LEU A 78 7.52 -5.03 -11.79
CA LEU A 78 7.88 -6.40 -11.47
C LEU A 78 8.83 -6.48 -10.28
N ASN A 79 9.90 -5.69 -10.26
CA ASN A 79 10.85 -5.67 -9.14
C ASN A 79 10.19 -5.23 -7.83
N ARG A 80 9.23 -4.30 -7.89
CA ARG A 80 8.49 -3.81 -6.71
C ARG A 80 7.65 -4.90 -6.04
N ILE A 81 7.05 -5.80 -6.82
CA ILE A 81 6.25 -6.92 -6.27
C ILE A 81 7.11 -8.16 -6.00
N ALA A 82 8.14 -8.39 -6.80
CA ALA A 82 8.95 -9.60 -6.73
C ALA A 82 9.73 -9.70 -5.41
N GLY A 83 10.32 -8.58 -4.94
CA GLY A 83 11.06 -8.52 -3.68
C GLY A 83 10.26 -9.04 -2.47
N PRO A 84 9.08 -8.47 -2.14
CA PRO A 84 8.29 -8.93 -1.01
C PRO A 84 7.75 -10.36 -1.18
N ILE A 85 7.37 -10.77 -2.40
CA ILE A 85 6.90 -12.14 -2.66
C ILE A 85 8.01 -13.16 -2.36
N LEU A 86 9.24 -12.88 -2.81
CA LEU A 86 10.40 -13.73 -2.55
C LEU A 86 10.65 -13.92 -1.06
N MET A 87 10.59 -12.84 -0.31
CA MET A 87 10.74 -12.87 1.14
C MET A 87 9.71 -13.78 1.81
N ILE A 88 8.43 -13.69 1.40
CA ILE A 88 7.35 -14.53 1.96
C ILE A 88 7.60 -16.01 1.68
N ILE A 89 7.97 -16.36 0.44
CA ILE A 89 8.22 -17.77 0.07
C ILE A 89 9.41 -18.33 0.85
N LEU A 90 10.48 -17.55 1.03
CA LEU A 90 11.63 -17.94 1.84
C LEU A 90 11.26 -18.16 3.31
N ILE A 91 10.45 -17.28 3.90
CA ILE A 91 9.98 -17.44 5.29
C ILE A 91 9.15 -18.71 5.43
N ILE A 92 8.21 -18.97 4.51
CA ILE A 92 7.36 -20.17 4.55
C ILE A 92 8.22 -21.44 4.42
N GLY A 93 9.17 -21.46 3.49
CA GLY A 93 10.10 -22.58 3.32
C GLY A 93 10.95 -22.81 4.57
N ALA A 94 11.49 -21.74 5.16
CA ALA A 94 12.31 -21.81 6.37
C ALA A 94 11.51 -22.30 7.58
N ILE A 95 10.31 -21.75 7.83
CA ILE A 95 9.42 -22.20 8.92
C ILE A 95 9.06 -23.67 8.72
N GLN A 96 8.79 -24.10 7.48
CA GLN A 96 8.48 -25.48 7.20
C GLN A 96 9.65 -26.41 7.52
N MET A 97 10.89 -26.02 7.22
CA MET A 97 12.09 -26.80 7.59
C MET A 97 12.30 -26.83 9.11
N LEU A 98 12.16 -25.69 9.80
CA LEU A 98 12.37 -25.58 11.26
C LEU A 98 11.32 -26.34 12.07
N THR A 99 10.07 -26.38 11.60
CA THR A 99 8.97 -27.09 12.27
C THR A 99 8.90 -28.58 11.89
N SER A 100 9.81 -29.07 11.04
CA SER A 100 9.78 -30.45 10.55
C SER A 100 10.14 -31.47 11.62
N GLN A 101 10.83 -31.08 12.71
CA GLN A 101 11.30 -31.94 13.81
C GLN A 101 12.03 -33.21 13.31
N ASP A 102 11.29 -34.29 13.01
CA ASP A 102 11.79 -35.58 12.54
C ASP A 102 11.01 -36.14 11.33
N ASN A 103 10.19 -35.30 10.69
CA ASN A 103 9.45 -35.68 9.50
C ASN A 103 10.25 -35.32 8.24
N GLU A 104 10.95 -36.31 7.69
CA GLU A 104 11.76 -36.15 6.47
C GLU A 104 10.95 -35.59 5.30
N THR A 105 9.67 -35.93 5.19
CA THR A 105 8.79 -35.46 4.11
C THR A 105 8.53 -33.97 4.19
N LYS A 106 8.33 -33.41 5.39
CA LYS A 106 8.17 -31.97 5.62
C LYS A 106 9.48 -31.21 5.42
N PHE A 107 10.60 -31.79 5.83
CA PHE A 107 11.91 -31.19 5.62
C PHE A 107 12.28 -31.12 4.15
N ALA A 108 12.06 -32.22 3.41
CA ALA A 108 12.27 -32.29 1.96
C ALA A 108 11.37 -31.29 1.22
N LYS A 109 10.11 -31.14 1.65
CA LYS A 109 9.19 -30.15 1.08
C LYS A 109 9.67 -28.72 1.31
N GLY A 110 10.07 -28.38 2.54
CA GLY A 110 10.63 -27.07 2.87
C GLY A 110 11.90 -26.75 2.07
N LYS A 111 12.80 -27.72 1.93
CA LYS A 111 14.01 -27.59 1.09
C LYS A 111 13.64 -27.29 -0.36
N LYS A 112 12.69 -28.03 -0.95
CA LYS A 112 12.22 -27.76 -2.32
C LYS A 112 11.64 -26.35 -2.45
N THR A 113 10.80 -25.92 -1.51
CA THR A 113 10.23 -24.56 -1.50
C THR A 113 11.32 -23.48 -1.51
N VAL A 114 12.35 -23.63 -0.68
CA VAL A 114 13.49 -22.70 -0.66
C VAL A 114 14.28 -22.76 -1.97
N THR A 115 14.51 -23.94 -2.53
CA THR A 115 15.18 -24.08 -3.83
C THR A 115 14.41 -23.36 -4.94
N TYR A 116 13.08 -23.48 -4.98
CA TYR A 116 12.25 -22.75 -5.94
C TYR A 116 12.31 -21.23 -5.73
N ALA A 117 12.37 -20.77 -4.48
CA ALA A 117 12.58 -19.35 -4.18
C ALA A 117 13.93 -18.86 -4.72
N VAL A 118 15.00 -19.62 -4.52
CA VAL A 118 16.35 -19.29 -5.03
C VAL A 118 16.36 -19.25 -6.56
N ILE A 119 15.69 -20.19 -7.23
CA ILE A 119 15.54 -20.17 -8.69
C ILE A 119 14.78 -18.92 -9.13
N GLY A 120 13.69 -18.55 -8.44
CA GLY A 120 12.95 -17.32 -8.73
C GLY A 120 13.81 -16.06 -8.58
N ALA A 121 14.66 -15.99 -7.55
CA ALA A 121 15.63 -14.91 -7.38
C ALA A 121 16.66 -14.88 -8.52
N ALA A 122 17.18 -16.03 -8.93
CA ALA A 122 18.12 -16.12 -10.04
C ALA A 122 17.50 -15.62 -11.37
N VAL A 123 16.23 -15.96 -11.63
CA VAL A 123 15.51 -15.48 -12.82
C VAL A 123 15.37 -13.96 -12.80
N LEU A 124 15.07 -13.36 -11.65
CA LEU A 124 14.99 -11.89 -11.53
C LEU A 124 16.34 -11.22 -11.81
N LEU A 125 17.45 -11.81 -11.34
CA LEU A 125 18.79 -11.31 -11.63
C LEU A 125 19.09 -11.34 -13.13
N VAL A 126 18.76 -12.45 -13.81
CA VAL A 126 18.95 -12.58 -15.26
C VAL A 126 18.06 -11.61 -16.04
N ALA A 127 16.81 -11.42 -15.62
CA ALA A 127 15.88 -10.47 -16.25
C ALA A 127 16.43 -9.04 -16.22
N ASN A 128 16.98 -8.59 -15.09
CA ASN A 128 17.63 -7.29 -14.99
C ASN A 128 18.90 -7.23 -15.87
N GLY A 129 19.67 -8.32 -15.94
CA GLY A 129 20.83 -8.41 -16.84
C GLY A 129 20.47 -8.22 -18.31
N ILE A 130 19.40 -8.87 -18.79
CA ILE A 130 18.90 -8.71 -20.17
C ILE A 130 18.42 -7.27 -20.40
N TYR A 131 17.72 -6.68 -19.44
CA TYR A 131 17.30 -5.29 -19.52
C TYR A 131 18.49 -4.34 -19.77
N TYR A 132 19.59 -4.48 -19.02
CA TYR A 132 20.79 -3.67 -19.24
C TYR A 132 21.40 -3.87 -20.63
N VAL A 133 21.43 -5.11 -21.12
CA VAL A 133 21.95 -5.40 -22.47
C VAL A 133 21.09 -4.72 -23.54
N VAL A 134 19.76 -4.76 -23.40
CA VAL A 134 18.85 -4.09 -24.35
C VAL A 134 19.06 -2.57 -24.34
N GLN A 135 19.23 -1.96 -23.17
CA GLN A 135 19.54 -0.53 -23.05
C GLN A 135 20.87 -0.17 -23.75
N SER A 136 21.92 -0.99 -23.57
CA SER A 136 23.23 -0.75 -24.20
C SER A 136 23.25 -0.90 -25.71
N LEU A 137 22.29 -1.64 -26.29
CA LEU A 137 22.17 -1.79 -27.74
C LEU A 137 21.31 -0.69 -28.37
N LEU A 138 20.45 -0.02 -27.59
CA LEU A 138 19.52 0.98 -28.07
C LEU A 138 19.98 2.42 -27.79
N THR A 139 20.85 2.62 -26.80
CA THR A 139 21.53 3.89 -26.57
C THR A 139 22.87 3.85 -27.33
N PRO A 140 23.05 4.64 -28.42
CA PRO A 140 24.33 4.70 -29.13
C PRO A 140 25.47 5.24 -28.26
#